data_AF-A0A9X8H957-F1
#
_entry.id   AF-A0A9X8H957-F1
#
_cell.length_a   1.000
_cell.length_b   1.000
_cell.length_c   1.000
_cell.angle_alpha   90.00
_cell.angle_beta   90.00
_cell.angle_gamma   90.00
#
_symmetry.space_group_name_H-M   'P 1'
#
loop_
_entity.id
_entity.type
_entity.pdbx_description
1 polymer ?
#
loop_
_entity_poly.entity_id
_entity_poly.type
_entity_poly.pdbx_seq_one_letter_code
_entity_poly.pdbx_strand_id
1 'polypeptide(L)'
;MDKWAAIAETLAANEDFGRPDFDAKKANNRFIALAEAHRKSNRVSARVFGISEDVGEKLALLDDILSAHDDAKEEESQRIADAKKTQEHNDNLGSVVREEAMQSLGKRKHDVDDDGVSRIQSELEFQREKHENEIKERQKDRELLAQQIWNQQESMRIQQESMAALIKLLMNKQ
;
A
#
# COMPACT_ATOMS: atom_id res chain seq x y z
N MET A 1 -3.92 -1.38 27.08
CA MET A 1 -4.59 -1.81 28.33
C MET A 1 -6.07 -2.08 28.09
N ASP A 2 -6.70 -1.33 27.18
CA ASP A 2 -8.16 -1.30 26.98
C ASP A 2 -8.77 -2.64 26.54
N LYS A 3 -8.09 -3.43 25.70
CA LYS A 3 -8.60 -4.74 25.25
C LYS A 3 -8.84 -5.71 26.43
N TRP A 4 -7.94 -5.73 27.40
CA TRP A 4 -8.08 -6.55 28.60
C TRP A 4 -9.16 -6.03 29.55
N ALA A 5 -9.39 -4.72 29.58
CA ALA A 5 -10.48 -4.12 30.35
C ALA A 5 -11.85 -4.52 29.77
N ALA A 6 -12.00 -4.48 28.45
CA ALA A 6 -13.24 -4.92 27.78
C ALA A 6 -13.52 -6.42 28.00
N ILE A 7 -12.49 -7.26 27.94
CA ILE A 7 -12.61 -8.69 28.27
C ILE A 7 -13.03 -8.87 29.73
N ALA A 8 -12.40 -8.13 30.65
CA ALA A 8 -12.69 -8.24 32.07
C ALA A 8 -14.12 -7.80 32.39
N GLU A 9 -14.59 -6.70 31.79
CA GLU A 9 -15.96 -6.21 31.92
C GLU A 9 -16.98 -7.22 31.38
N THR A 10 -16.74 -7.78 30.19
CA THR A 10 -17.63 -8.78 29.59
C THR A 10 -17.73 -10.04 30.46
N LEU A 11 -16.61 -10.46 31.05
CA LEU A 11 -16.58 -11.62 31.95
C LEU A 11 -17.21 -11.31 33.31
N ALA A 12 -17.00 -10.12 33.87
CA ALA A 12 -17.61 -9.70 35.13
C ALA A 12 -19.13 -9.49 35.00
N ALA A 13 -19.63 -9.12 33.82
CA ALA A 13 -21.05 -8.99 33.53
C ALA A 13 -21.77 -10.34 33.37
N ASN A 14 -21.03 -11.43 33.19
CA ASN A 14 -21.62 -12.76 33.10
C ASN A 14 -21.86 -13.36 34.50
N GLU A 15 -23.12 -13.60 34.85
CA GLU A 15 -23.54 -14.14 36.15
C GLU A 15 -22.87 -15.48 36.47
N ASP A 16 -22.65 -16.34 35.46
CA ASP A 16 -22.04 -17.66 35.62
C ASP A 16 -20.53 -17.60 35.89
N PHE A 17 -19.89 -16.47 35.59
CA PHE A 17 -18.45 -16.29 35.83
C PHE A 17 -18.14 -16.08 37.32
N GLY A 18 -19.10 -15.57 38.09
CA GLY A 18 -19.05 -15.52 39.55
C GLY A 18 -17.93 -14.68 40.17
N ARG A 19 -17.30 -13.78 39.38
CA ARG A 19 -16.23 -12.87 39.85
C ARG A 19 -16.47 -11.42 39.41
N PRO A 20 -17.23 -10.65 40.21
CA PRO A 20 -17.54 -9.26 39.89
C PRO A 20 -16.33 -8.31 40.05
N ASP A 21 -15.29 -8.73 40.77
CA ASP A 21 -14.04 -7.97 40.96
C ASP A 21 -12.98 -8.31 39.89
N PHE A 22 -13.38 -8.94 38.79
CA PHE A 22 -12.46 -9.34 37.73
C PHE A 22 -12.00 -8.14 36.92
N ASP A 23 -10.69 -7.91 36.91
CA ASP A 23 -10.07 -6.73 36.30
C ASP A 23 -9.15 -7.12 35.12
N ALA A 24 -8.76 -6.12 34.34
CA ALA A 24 -7.89 -6.28 33.17
C ALA A 24 -6.57 -6.99 33.49
N LYS A 25 -6.00 -6.75 34.68
CA LYS A 25 -4.73 -7.34 35.09
C LYS A 25 -4.91 -8.82 35.42
N LYS A 26 -5.99 -9.19 36.11
CA LYS A 26 -6.38 -10.58 36.38
C LYS A 26 -6.65 -11.33 35.07
N ALA A 27 -7.33 -10.69 34.10
CA ALA A 27 -7.57 -11.25 32.78
C ALA A 27 -6.27 -11.58 32.04
N ASN A 28 -5.35 -10.60 31.95
CA ASN A 28 -4.06 -10.80 31.31
C ASN A 28 -3.22 -11.89 32.01
N ASN A 29 -3.09 -11.82 33.34
CA ASN A 29 -2.33 -12.81 34.10
C ASN A 29 -2.90 -14.22 33.93
N ARG A 30 -4.24 -14.34 33.88
CA ARG A 30 -4.89 -15.65 33.69
C ARG A 30 -4.65 -16.19 32.28
N PHE A 31 -4.74 -15.33 31.26
CA PHE A 31 -4.43 -15.69 29.89
C PHE A 31 -3.00 -16.18 29.74
N ILE A 32 -2.01 -15.46 30.28
CA ILE A 32 -0.60 -15.84 30.24
C ILE A 32 -0.40 -17.23 30.89
N ALA A 33 -0.94 -17.43 32.09
CA ALA A 33 -0.82 -18.71 32.79
C ALA A 33 -1.47 -19.87 32.01
N LEU A 34 -2.62 -19.63 31.35
CA LEU A 34 -3.29 -20.61 30.50
C LEU A 34 -2.47 -20.92 29.24
N ALA A 35 -1.96 -19.88 28.57
CA ALA A 35 -1.13 -20.01 27.37
C ALA A 35 0.14 -20.83 27.66
N GLU A 36 0.83 -20.54 28.76
CA GLU A 36 2.03 -21.25 29.18
C GLU A 36 1.74 -22.72 29.54
N ALA A 37 0.68 -22.96 30.31
CA ALA A 37 0.26 -24.32 30.66
C ALA A 37 -0.10 -25.13 29.41
N HIS A 38 -0.83 -24.53 28.46
CA HIS A 38 -1.22 -25.19 27.21
C HIS A 38 -0.01 -25.53 26.34
N ARG A 39 0.88 -24.56 26.11
CA ARG A 39 2.13 -24.77 25.35
C ARG A 39 3.01 -25.83 26.00
N LYS A 40 3.08 -25.87 27.34
CA LYS A 40 3.82 -26.91 28.06
C LYS A 40 3.17 -28.28 27.89
N SER A 41 1.85 -28.37 28.00
CA SER A 41 1.11 -29.62 27.81
C SER A 41 1.30 -30.17 26.40
N ASN A 42 1.14 -29.33 25.37
CA ASN A 42 1.30 -29.74 23.98
C ASN A 42 2.73 -30.23 23.68
N ARG A 43 3.75 -29.59 24.26
CA ARG A 43 5.17 -30.04 24.16
C ARG A 43 5.44 -31.36 24.88
N VAL A 44 4.73 -31.65 25.97
CA VAL A 44 4.85 -32.91 26.71
C VAL A 44 4.11 -34.02 25.96
N SER A 45 2.90 -33.78 25.45
CA SER A 45 2.15 -34.74 24.64
C SER A 45 2.87 -35.10 23.34
N ALA A 46 3.44 -34.11 22.63
CA ALA A 46 4.27 -34.33 21.44
C ALA A 46 5.56 -35.14 21.73
N ARG A 47 6.06 -35.11 22.97
CA ARG A 47 7.27 -35.84 23.40
C ARG A 47 6.95 -37.25 23.90
N VAL A 48 5.77 -37.48 24.49
CA VAL A 48 5.54 -38.67 25.32
C VAL A 48 4.99 -39.85 24.51
N PHE A 49 3.95 -39.77 23.67
CA PHE A 49 3.46 -40.96 22.96
C PHE A 49 2.59 -40.60 21.74
N GLY A 50 2.73 -41.35 20.63
CA GLY A 50 1.89 -41.28 19.42
C GLY A 50 0.51 -41.93 19.61
N ILE A 51 -0.18 -41.53 20.68
CA ILE A 51 -1.53 -42.00 21.00
C ILE A 51 -2.44 -40.78 20.90
N SER A 52 -3.43 -40.85 20.01
CA SER A 52 -4.47 -39.85 19.81
C SER A 52 -5.27 -39.70 21.09
N GLU A 53 -4.94 -38.71 21.91
CA GLU A 53 -5.82 -38.23 22.96
C GLU A 53 -6.99 -37.49 22.30
N ASP A 54 -8.21 -37.69 22.81
CA ASP A 54 -9.38 -36.95 22.36
C ASP A 54 -9.12 -35.45 22.63
N VAL A 55 -8.91 -34.68 21.56
CA VAL A 55 -8.67 -33.24 21.67
C VAL A 55 -10.01 -32.60 22.04
N GLY A 56 -10.27 -32.49 23.33
CA GLY A 56 -11.49 -31.85 23.81
C GLY A 56 -11.59 -30.43 23.26
N GLU A 57 -12.82 -29.96 23.00
CA GLU A 57 -13.13 -28.66 22.38
C GLU A 57 -12.38 -27.47 23.03
N LYS A 58 -12.14 -27.56 24.35
CA LYS A 58 -11.35 -26.57 25.10
C LYS A 58 -9.90 -26.44 24.60
N LEU A 59 -9.25 -27.55 24.26
CA LEU A 59 -7.87 -27.55 23.77
C LEU A 59 -7.81 -26.99 22.34
N ALA A 60 -8.75 -27.41 21.48
CA ALA A 60 -8.88 -26.86 20.13
C ALA A 60 -9.08 -25.33 20.15
N LEU A 61 -9.99 -24.86 21.02
CA LEU A 61 -10.20 -23.42 21.20
C LEU A 61 -8.95 -22.70 21.73
N LEU A 62 -8.18 -23.32 22.63
CA LEU A 62 -6.94 -22.74 23.13
C LEU A 62 -5.86 -22.69 22.04
N ASP A 63 -5.76 -23.69 21.17
CA ASP A 63 -4.85 -23.65 20.01
C ASP A 63 -5.23 -22.53 19.03
N ASP A 64 -6.51 -22.41 18.68
CA ASP A 64 -7.01 -21.36 17.78
C ASP A 64 -6.73 -19.95 18.34
N ILE A 65 -7.03 -19.73 19.63
CA ILE A 65 -6.79 -18.45 20.30
C ILE A 65 -5.29 -18.13 20.35
N LEU A 66 -4.43 -19.13 20.61
CA LEU A 66 -2.99 -18.92 20.66
C LEU A 66 -2.40 -18.61 19.28
N SER A 67 -2.87 -19.30 18.23
CA SER A 67 -2.48 -19.00 16.85
C SER A 67 -2.84 -17.56 16.50
N ALA A 68 -4.11 -17.17 16.69
CA ALA A 68 -4.56 -15.81 16.39
C ALA A 68 -3.82 -14.74 17.21
N HIS A 69 -3.47 -15.04 18.45
CA HIS A 69 -2.67 -14.15 19.30
C HIS A 69 -1.24 -13.97 18.77
N ASP A 70 -0.59 -15.07 18.38
CA ASP A 70 0.78 -15.03 17.89
C ASP A 70 0.85 -14.35 16.50
N ASP A 71 -0.10 -14.63 15.61
CA ASP A 71 -0.25 -13.95 14.32
C ASP A 71 -0.43 -12.43 14.50
N ALA A 72 -1.31 -12.02 15.41
CA ALA A 72 -1.54 -10.59 15.69
C ALA A 72 -0.30 -9.90 16.26
N LYS A 73 0.52 -10.63 17.03
CA LYS A 73 1.78 -10.11 17.57
C LYS A 73 2.85 -9.97 16.49
N GLU A 74 2.93 -10.92 15.57
CA GLU A 74 3.84 -10.87 14.42
C GLU A 74 3.46 -9.74 13.47
N GLU A 75 2.18 -9.58 13.15
CA GLU A 75 1.68 -8.49 12.32
C GLU A 75 2.01 -7.11 12.91
N GLU A 76 1.80 -6.92 14.21
CA GLU A 76 2.18 -5.68 14.91
C GLU A 76 3.68 -5.42 14.82
N SER A 77 4.50 -6.47 15.01
CA SER A 77 5.96 -6.38 14.91
C SER A 77 6.40 -6.00 13.50
N GLN A 78 5.75 -6.56 12.48
CA GLN A 78 6.00 -6.25 11.08
C GLN A 78 5.63 -4.80 10.74
N ARG A 79 4.47 -4.31 11.20
CA ARG A 79 4.07 -2.90 11.04
C ARG A 79 5.11 -1.93 11.62
N ILE A 80 5.63 -2.23 12.81
CA ILE A 80 6.67 -1.41 13.45
C ILE A 80 7.97 -1.44 12.63
N ALA A 81 8.38 -2.62 12.14
CA ALA A 81 9.58 -2.77 11.33
C ALA A 81 9.47 -2.00 10.00
N ASP A 82 8.32 -2.07 9.33
CA ASP A 82 8.07 -1.37 8.08
C ASP A 82 8.05 0.15 8.30
N ALA A 83 7.38 0.63 9.35
CA ALA A 83 7.39 2.05 9.71
C ALA A 83 8.81 2.56 9.96
N LYS A 84 9.64 1.78 10.66
CA LYS A 84 11.05 2.11 10.89
C LYS A 84 11.84 2.15 9.58
N LYS A 85 11.65 1.18 8.68
CA LYS A 85 12.32 1.14 7.37
C LYS A 85 11.94 2.35 6.51
N THR A 86 10.66 2.74 6.51
CA THR A 86 10.21 3.95 5.80
C THR A 86 10.83 5.22 6.39
N GLN A 87 10.92 5.30 7.73
CA GLN A 87 11.57 6.43 8.38
C GLN A 87 13.06 6.53 8.00
N GLU A 88 13.79 5.41 8.08
CA GLU A 88 15.21 5.35 7.68
C GLU A 88 15.41 5.72 6.21
N HIS A 89 14.53 5.26 5.32
CA HIS A 89 14.54 5.64 3.91
C HIS A 89 14.38 7.16 3.71
N ASN A 90 13.43 7.77 4.43
CA ASN A 90 13.19 9.22 4.35
C ASN A 90 14.38 10.02 4.90
N ASP A 91 14.99 9.58 6.00
CA ASP A 91 16.15 10.22 6.59
C ASP A 91 17.37 10.13 5.65
N ASN A 92 17.57 8.97 5.02
CA ASN A 92 18.60 8.75 4.01
C ASN A 92 18.41 9.67 2.81
N LEU A 93 17.19 9.76 2.26
CA LEU A 93 16.88 10.66 1.15
C LEU A 93 17.16 12.12 1.52
N GLY A 94 16.78 12.54 2.73
CA GLY A 94 17.09 13.88 3.24
C GLY A 94 18.60 14.14 3.35
N SER A 95 19.39 13.11 3.69
CA SER A 95 20.85 13.21 3.71
C SER A 95 21.44 13.42 2.32
N VAL A 96 21.01 12.62 1.34
CA VAL A 96 21.46 12.73 -0.05
C VAL A 96 21.15 14.13 -0.61
N VAL A 97 19.94 14.63 -0.41
CA VAL A 97 19.55 15.98 -0.88
C VAL A 97 20.41 17.07 -0.23
N ARG A 98 20.69 16.97 1.08
CA ARG A 98 21.59 17.92 1.75
C ARG A 98 23.00 17.85 1.19
N GLU A 99 23.53 16.65 0.97
CA GLU A 99 24.87 16.46 0.42
C GLU A 99 24.99 17.04 -1.00
N GLU A 100 24.04 16.74 -1.89
CA GLU A 100 23.98 17.31 -3.25
C GLU A 100 23.91 18.85 -3.23
N ALA A 101 23.09 19.42 -2.34
CA ALA A 101 23.02 20.87 -2.18
C ALA A 101 24.36 21.47 -1.71
N MET A 102 25.02 20.84 -0.74
CA MET A 102 26.33 21.30 -0.24
C MET A 102 27.44 21.18 -1.31
N GLN A 103 27.43 20.12 -2.11
CA GLN A 103 28.36 19.96 -3.24
C GLN A 103 28.13 21.04 -4.32
N SER A 104 26.87 21.43 -4.58
CA SER A 104 26.53 22.50 -5.53
C SER A 104 27.05 23.88 -5.10
N LEU A 105 27.04 24.17 -3.79
CA LEU A 105 27.57 25.43 -3.24
C LEU A 105 29.09 25.58 -3.42
N GLY A 106 29.85 24.47 -3.46
CA GLY A 106 31.31 24.46 -3.61
C GLY A 106 31.82 24.77 -5.02
N LYS A 107 30.98 24.61 -6.07
CA LYS A 107 31.40 24.86 -7.46
C LYS A 107 31.43 26.34 -7.87
N ARG A 108 30.99 27.25 -6.98
CA ARG A 108 30.97 28.71 -7.25
C ARG A 108 32.26 29.44 -6.84
N LYS A 109 33.32 28.70 -6.53
CA LYS A 109 34.69 29.23 -6.37
C LYS A 109 35.70 28.37 -7.15
N HIS A 110 35.44 28.16 -8.43
CA HIS A 110 36.53 27.98 -9.38
C HIS A 110 36.56 29.27 -10.18
N ASP A 111 37.72 29.91 -10.30
CA ASP A 111 37.91 31.07 -11.17
C ASP A 111 37.48 30.66 -12.58
N VAL A 112 36.27 31.03 -12.98
CA VAL A 112 35.77 30.74 -14.33
C VAL A 112 36.13 31.96 -15.17
N ASP A 113 37.19 31.80 -15.95
CA ASP A 113 37.40 32.61 -17.14
C ASP A 113 36.09 32.66 -17.95
N ASP A 114 35.67 33.86 -18.33
CA ASP A 114 34.41 34.26 -18.99
C ASP A 114 33.94 33.30 -20.11
N ASP A 115 34.87 32.63 -20.81
CA ASP A 115 34.60 31.66 -21.88
C ASP A 115 33.88 30.38 -21.44
N GLY A 116 34.03 29.94 -20.17
CA GLY A 116 33.43 28.70 -19.68
C GLY A 116 31.92 28.79 -19.46
N VAL A 117 31.42 29.97 -19.09
CA VAL A 117 30.01 30.22 -18.76
C VAL A 117 29.16 30.22 -20.03
N SER A 118 29.62 30.90 -21.08
CA SER A 118 28.95 31.01 -22.38
C SER A 118 28.69 29.63 -23.02
N ARG A 119 29.64 28.71 -22.88
CA ARG A 119 29.55 27.36 -23.45
C ARG A 119 28.58 26.45 -22.70
N ILE A 120 28.44 26.61 -21.38
CA ILE A 120 27.46 25.86 -20.57
C ILE A 120 26.05 26.40 -20.83
N GLN A 121 25.90 27.71 -20.99
CA GLN A 121 24.62 28.35 -21.25
C GLN A 121 24.05 27.94 -22.61
N SER A 122 24.88 27.91 -23.64
CA SER A 122 24.49 27.46 -24.99
C SER A 122 24.12 25.96 -25.04
N GLU A 123 24.84 25.10 -24.31
CA GLU A 123 24.46 23.67 -24.19
C GLU A 123 23.09 23.49 -23.50
N LEU A 124 22.82 24.25 -22.43
CA LEU A 124 21.53 24.19 -21.73
C LEU A 124 20.36 24.69 -22.60
N GLU A 125 20.58 25.74 -23.40
CA GLU A 125 19.58 26.23 -24.35
C GLU A 125 19.30 25.20 -25.45
N PHE A 126 20.33 24.58 -26.01
CA PHE A 126 20.19 23.54 -27.02
C PHE A 126 19.37 22.34 -26.50
N GLN A 127 19.64 21.87 -25.27
CA GLN A 127 18.88 20.76 -24.69
C GLN A 127 17.42 21.13 -24.41
N ARG A 128 17.16 22.37 -23.99
CA ARG A 128 15.80 22.87 -23.78
C ARG A 128 15.01 22.92 -25.09
N GLU A 129 15.62 23.47 -26.14
CA GLU A 129 15.02 23.55 -27.47
C GLU A 129 14.72 22.15 -28.02
N LYS A 130 15.66 21.22 -27.89
CA LYS A 130 15.46 19.82 -28.30
C LYS A 130 14.25 19.18 -27.61
N HIS A 131 14.14 19.34 -26.29
CA HIS A 131 13.01 18.80 -25.53
C HIS A 131 11.69 19.48 -25.92
N GLU A 132 11.68 20.79 -26.11
CA GLU A 132 10.50 21.53 -26.55
C GLU A 132 10.01 21.07 -27.92
N ASN A 133 10.94 20.86 -28.86
CA ASN A 133 10.63 20.34 -30.19
C ASN A 133 10.04 18.93 -30.13
N GLU A 134 10.59 18.05 -29.29
CA GLU A 134 10.06 16.70 -29.10
C GLU A 134 8.61 16.72 -28.58
N ILE A 135 8.30 17.63 -27.64
CA ILE A 135 6.93 17.80 -27.12
C ILE A 135 6.00 18.31 -28.22
N LYS A 136 6.43 19.29 -29.01
CA LYS A 136 5.64 19.84 -30.13
C LYS A 136 5.31 18.78 -31.17
N GLU A 137 6.27 17.93 -31.55
CA GLU A 137 6.02 16.83 -32.48
C GLU A 137 5.03 15.82 -31.91
N ARG A 138 5.20 15.41 -30.64
CA ARG A 138 4.23 14.52 -29.97
C ARG A 138 2.82 15.13 -29.88
N GLN A 139 2.71 16.45 -29.76
CA GLN A 139 1.42 17.14 -29.80
C GLN A 139 0.79 17.12 -31.20
N LYS A 140 1.57 17.41 -32.25
CA LYS A 140 1.11 17.34 -33.64
C LYS A 140 0.62 15.94 -34.01
N ASP A 141 1.34 14.90 -33.59
CA ASP A 141 0.94 13.51 -33.84
C ASP A 141 -0.41 13.17 -33.19
N ARG A 142 -0.61 13.64 -31.95
CA ARG A 142 -1.90 13.47 -31.24
C ARG A 142 -3.03 14.20 -31.92
N GLU A 143 -2.78 15.43 -32.38
CA GLU A 143 -3.76 16.24 -33.09
C GLU A 143 -4.13 15.63 -34.44
N LEU A 144 -3.14 15.11 -35.18
CA LEU A 144 -3.36 14.41 -36.44
C LEU A 144 -4.24 13.16 -36.25
N LEU A 145 -3.95 12.36 -35.21
CA LEU A 145 -4.77 11.19 -34.88
C LEU A 145 -6.20 11.59 -34.50
N ALA A 146 -6.36 12.63 -33.69
CA ALA A 146 -7.67 13.15 -33.30
C ALA A 146 -8.47 13.62 -34.52
N GLN A 147 -7.82 14.32 -35.46
CA GLN A 147 -8.43 14.76 -36.70
C GLN A 147 -8.87 13.59 -37.58
N GLN A 148 -8.03 12.54 -37.67
CA GLN A 148 -8.39 11.34 -38.43
C GLN A 148 -9.60 10.61 -37.82
N ILE A 149 -9.64 10.48 -36.49
CA ILE A 149 -10.78 9.89 -35.76
C ILE A 149 -12.05 10.72 -36.00
N TRP A 150 -11.94 12.05 -35.89
CA TRP A 150 -13.08 12.95 -36.11
C TRP A 150 -13.62 12.82 -37.55
N ASN A 151 -12.73 12.85 -38.55
CA ASN A 151 -13.11 12.68 -39.96
C ASN A 151 -13.81 11.31 -40.19
N GLN A 152 -13.31 10.25 -39.55
CA GLN A 152 -13.91 8.92 -39.65
C GLN A 152 -15.31 8.88 -39.01
N GLN A 153 -15.46 9.44 -37.81
CA GLN A 153 -16.75 9.54 -37.13
C GLN A 153 -17.77 10.36 -37.92
N GLU A 154 -17.34 11.49 -38.49
CA GLU A 154 -18.21 12.35 -39.28
C GLU A 154 -18.66 11.67 -40.58
N SER A 155 -17.75 10.95 -41.25
CA SER A 155 -18.10 10.14 -42.42
C SER A 155 -19.11 9.04 -42.08
N MET A 156 -18.93 8.35 -40.94
CA MET A 156 -19.90 7.35 -40.46
C MET A 156 -21.26 7.99 -40.15
N ARG A 157 -21.28 9.17 -39.52
CA ARG A 157 -22.50 9.92 -39.22
C ARG A 157 -23.27 10.24 -40.50
N ILE A 158 -22.59 10.79 -41.51
CA ILE A 158 -23.18 11.12 -42.82
C ILE A 158 -23.72 9.86 -43.51
N GLN A 159 -22.98 8.75 -43.48
CA GLN A 159 -23.44 7.48 -44.05
C GLN A 159 -24.69 6.95 -43.33
N GLN A 160 -24.73 7.00 -41.99
CA GLN A 160 -25.88 6.58 -41.20
C GLN A 160 -27.12 7.44 -41.50
N GLU A 161 -26.95 8.76 -41.60
CA GLU A 161 -28.03 9.69 -41.95
C GLU A 161 -28.58 9.43 -43.36
N SER A 162 -27.69 9.20 -44.33
CA SER A 162 -28.07 8.83 -45.70
C SER A 162 -28.85 7.52 -45.74
N MET A 163 -28.38 6.48 -45.04
CA MET A 163 -29.07 5.19 -44.96
C MET A 163 -30.44 5.31 -44.27
N ALA A 164 -30.53 6.08 -43.19
CA ALA A 164 -31.79 6.34 -42.49
C ALA A 164 -32.80 7.08 -43.40
N ALA A 165 -32.33 8.05 -44.19
CA ALA A 165 -33.16 8.75 -45.16
C ALA A 165 -33.68 7.81 -46.26
N LEU A 166 -32.82 6.91 -46.78
CA LEU A 166 -33.21 5.90 -47.76
C LEU A 166 -34.29 4.95 -47.19
N ILE A 167 -34.07 4.45 -45.97
CA ILE A 167 -35.03 3.58 -45.27
C ILE A 167 -36.37 4.32 -45.09
N LYS A 168 -36.36 5.58 -44.67
CA LYS A 168 -37.57 6.41 -44.54
C LYS A 168 -38.31 6.59 -45.87
N LEU A 169 -37.59 6.77 -46.97
CA LEU A 169 -38.19 6.88 -48.31
C LEU A 169 -38.81 5.57 -48.77
N LEU A 170 -38.18 4.43 -48.47
CA LEU A 170 -38.72 3.10 -48.77
C LEU A 170 -39.95 2.78 -47.93
N MET A 171 -39.97 3.16 -46.64
CA MET A 171 -41.12 2.97 -45.75
C MET A 171 -42.32 3.85 -46.10
N ASN A 172 -42.11 5.01 -46.73
CA ASN A 172 -43.18 5.92 -47.16
C ASN A 172 -43.75 5.62 -48.57
N LYS A 173 -43.30 4.54 -49.24
CA LYS A 173 -43.77 4.12 -50.58
C LYS A 173 -44.75 2.93 -50.56
N GLN A 174 -45.29 2.55 -49.40
CA GLN A 174 -46.45 1.66 -49.25
C GLN A 174 -47.70 2.46 -48.93
#